data_AF-A0A7C5SYY2-F1
#
_entry.id   AF-A0A7C5SYY2-F1
#
_cell.length_a   1.000
_cell.length_b   1.000
_cell.length_c   1.000
_cell.angle_alpha   90.00
_cell.angle_beta   90.00
_cell.angle_gamma   90.00
#
_symmetry.space_group_name_H-M   'P 1'
#
loop_
_entity.id
_entity.type
_entity.pdbx_description
1 polymer ?
#
loop_
_entity_poly.entity_id
_entity_poly.type
_entity_poly.pdbx_seq_one_letter_code
_entity_poly.pdbx_strand_id
1 'polypeptide(L)'
;MSKEFELGIGLLKKIYTELQALSTAEDKRQVKELMQAIMNPLVAGAYQIKVGEGPQKDKLLEILFPLIRELRDMQNLESIRTLASELVNALNAIETEVAT
;
A
#
# COMPACT_ATOMS: atom_id res chain seq x y z
N MET A 1 18.72 -4.10 0.77
CA MET A 1 17.99 -2.95 0.19
C MET A 1 18.53 -1.69 0.85
N SER A 2 18.12 -0.49 0.43
CA SER A 2 18.42 0.72 1.20
C SER A 2 17.61 0.76 2.50
N LYS A 3 18.10 1.51 3.49
CA LYS A 3 17.42 1.69 4.79
C LYS A 3 16.05 2.36 4.61
N GLU A 4 15.98 3.35 3.73
CA GLU A 4 14.75 4.08 3.40
C GLU A 4 13.71 3.10 2.82
N PHE A 5 14.12 2.27 1.87
CA PHE A 5 13.24 1.25 1.29
C PHE A 5 12.72 0.27 2.35
N GLU A 6 13.61 -0.23 3.22
CA GLU A 6 13.23 -1.14 4.31
C GLU A 6 12.26 -0.50 5.31
N LEU A 7 12.47 0.77 5.67
CA LEU A 7 11.53 1.54 6.50
C LEU A 7 10.17 1.68 5.81
N GLY A 8 10.17 1.96 4.51
CA GLY A 8 8.96 2.07 3.71
C GLY A 8 8.16 0.78 3.69
N ILE A 9 8.80 -0.37 3.39
CA ILE A 9 8.18 -1.69 3.47
C ILE A 9 7.68 -1.99 4.89
N GLY A 10 8.48 -1.67 5.92
CA GLY A 10 8.09 -1.86 7.31
C GLY A 10 6.82 -1.09 7.71
N LEU A 11 6.62 0.11 7.16
CA LEU A 11 5.37 0.88 7.36
C LEU A 11 4.18 0.22 6.67
N LEU A 12 4.36 -0.28 5.45
CA LEU A 12 3.29 -0.98 4.71
C LEU A 12 2.91 -2.31 5.37
N LYS A 13 3.89 -3.06 5.88
CA LYS A 13 3.62 -4.32 6.61
C LYS A 13 2.81 -4.10 7.89
N LYS A 14 2.97 -2.95 8.57
CA LYS A 14 2.19 -2.63 9.78
C LYS A 14 0.70 -2.43 9.51
N ILE A 15 0.32 -2.11 8.28
CA ILE A 15 -1.08 -1.91 7.87
C ILE A 15 -1.58 -3.03 6.94
N TYR A 16 -0.88 -4.16 6.91
CA TYR A 16 -1.17 -5.24 5.96
C TYR A 16 -2.59 -5.77 6.14
N THR A 17 -3.05 -5.96 7.39
CA THR A 17 -4.40 -6.47 7.68
C THR A 17 -5.48 -5.48 7.22
N GLU A 18 -5.26 -4.19 7.42
CA GLU A 18 -6.18 -3.15 6.96
C GLU A 18 -6.19 -3.03 5.43
N LEU A 19 -5.05 -3.23 4.76
CA LEU A 19 -4.99 -3.31 3.29
C LEU A 19 -5.74 -4.54 2.75
N GLN A 20 -5.65 -5.68 3.43
CA GLN A 20 -6.45 -6.87 3.08
C GLN A 20 -7.95 -6.57 3.24
N ALA A 21 -8.36 -5.98 4.36
CA ALA A 21 -9.75 -5.59 4.58
C ALA A 21 -10.24 -4.56 3.55
N LEU A 22 -9.37 -3.62 3.15
CA LEU A 22 -9.66 -2.62 2.12
C LEU A 22 -9.91 -3.27 0.77
N SER A 23 -9.20 -4.35 0.43
CA SER A 23 -9.37 -5.08 -0.83
C SER A 23 -10.74 -5.75 -0.98
N THR A 24 -11.46 -5.94 0.12
CA THR A 24 -12.80 -6.53 0.14
C THR A 24 -13.89 -5.56 0.59
N ALA A 25 -13.57 -4.27 0.77
CA ALA A 25 -14.52 -3.29 1.31
C ALA A 25 -15.73 -3.08 0.37
N GLU A 26 -16.93 -3.26 0.91
CA GLU A 26 -18.17 -3.25 0.14
C GLU A 26 -18.72 -1.84 -0.08
N ASP A 27 -18.51 -0.96 0.90
CA ASP A 27 -19.13 0.37 0.93
C ASP A 27 -18.17 1.49 1.35
N LYS A 28 -18.60 2.74 1.14
CA LYS A 28 -17.80 3.94 1.44
C LYS A 28 -17.55 4.13 2.94
N ARG A 29 -18.41 3.62 3.82
CA ARG A 29 -18.25 3.74 5.26
C ARG A 29 -17.09 2.86 5.73
N GLN A 30 -17.05 1.60 5.29
CA GLN A 30 -15.95 0.68 5.58
C GLN A 30 -14.61 1.27 5.09
N VAL A 31 -14.59 1.80 3.87
CA VAL A 31 -13.39 2.47 3.32
C VAL A 31 -12.98 3.67 4.18
N LYS A 32 -13.92 4.51 4.64
CA LYS A 32 -13.60 5.64 5.52
C LYS A 32 -12.97 5.21 6.84
N GLU A 33 -13.51 4.16 7.47
CA GLU A 33 -13.02 3.64 8.75
C GLU A 33 -11.58 3.11 8.58
N LEU A 34 -11.33 2.32 7.53
CA LEU A 34 -10.00 1.80 7.20
C LEU A 34 -9.01 2.91 6.81
N MET A 35 -9.45 3.89 6.02
CA MET A 35 -8.62 4.99 5.53
C MET A 35 -7.92 5.74 6.68
N GLN A 36 -8.60 5.94 7.80
CA GLN A 36 -8.05 6.64 8.97
C GLN A 36 -6.82 5.91 9.55
N ALA A 37 -6.84 4.57 9.54
CA ALA A 37 -5.73 3.77 10.03
C ALA A 37 -4.56 3.71 9.04
N ILE A 38 -4.85 3.70 7.74
CA ILE A 38 -3.84 3.40 6.72
C ILE A 38 -3.20 4.63 6.06
N MET A 39 -3.89 5.78 5.98
CA MET A 39 -3.46 6.88 5.11
C MET A 39 -2.06 7.41 5.47
N ASN A 40 -1.79 7.62 6.76
CA ASN A 40 -0.49 8.12 7.22
C ASN A 40 0.66 7.13 6.92
N PRO A 41 0.59 5.86 7.37
CA PRO A 41 1.64 4.88 7.06
C PRO A 41 1.76 4.58 5.56
N LEU A 42 0.67 4.62 4.79
CA LEU A 42 0.69 4.44 3.34
C LEU A 42 1.47 5.56 2.64
N VAL A 43 1.16 6.82 2.97
CA VAL A 43 1.86 7.99 2.42
C VAL A 43 3.33 8.00 2.84
N ALA A 44 3.61 7.80 4.13
CA ALA A 44 4.98 7.76 4.63
C ALA A 44 5.77 6.62 3.96
N GLY A 45 5.18 5.44 3.82
CA GLY A 45 5.77 4.29 3.14
C GLY A 45 6.13 4.60 1.69
N ALA A 46 5.20 5.18 0.93
CA ALA A 46 5.41 5.58 -0.46
C ALA A 46 6.58 6.56 -0.63
N TYR A 47 6.70 7.56 0.25
CA TYR A 47 7.81 8.52 0.19
C TYR A 47 9.16 7.88 0.53
N GLN A 48 9.20 6.98 1.52
CA GLN A 48 10.42 6.26 1.87
C GLN A 48 10.86 5.32 0.73
N ILE A 49 9.93 4.59 0.10
CA ILE A 49 10.20 3.75 -1.07
C ILE A 49 10.69 4.61 -2.26
N LYS A 50 10.12 5.80 -2.45
CA LYS A 50 10.50 6.70 -3.55
C LYS A 50 11.97 7.11 -3.48
N VAL A 51 12.47 7.43 -2.28
CA VAL A 51 13.86 7.88 -2.09
C VAL A 51 14.84 6.74 -1.84
N GLY A 52 14.35 5.56 -1.43
CA GLY A 52 15.16 4.36 -1.25
C GLY A 52 15.33 3.54 -2.52
N GLU A 53 16.27 2.61 -2.51
CA GLU A 53 16.51 1.59 -3.53
C GLU A 53 16.12 0.19 -3.02
N GLY A 54 15.42 -0.60 -3.84
CA GLY A 54 14.94 -1.93 -3.49
C GLY A 54 14.16 -2.63 -4.62
N PRO A 55 13.81 -3.92 -4.42
CA PRO A 55 13.13 -4.73 -5.42
C PRO A 55 11.75 -4.17 -5.75
N GLN A 56 11.37 -4.25 -7.02
CA GLN A 56 10.05 -3.82 -7.50
C GLN A 56 9.66 -2.38 -7.12
N LYS A 57 10.64 -1.49 -6.85
CA LYS A 57 10.41 -0.09 -6.44
C LYS A 57 9.42 0.63 -7.33
N ASP A 58 9.65 0.62 -8.65
CA ASP A 58 8.81 1.36 -9.59
C ASP A 58 7.37 0.83 -9.58
N LYS A 59 7.21 -0.50 -9.61
CA LYS A 59 5.90 -1.17 -9.52
C LYS A 59 5.17 -0.84 -8.22
N LEU A 60 5.87 -0.79 -7.08
CA LEU A 60 5.27 -0.38 -5.82
C LEU A 60 4.75 1.07 -5.90
N LEU A 61 5.53 1.99 -6.47
CA LEU A 61 5.13 3.39 -6.60
C LEU A 61 3.95 3.58 -7.57
N GLU A 62 3.91 2.78 -8.64
CA GLU A 62 2.78 2.71 -9.58
C GLU A 62 1.48 2.25 -8.93
N ILE A 63 1.53 1.49 -7.82
CA ILE A 63 0.34 1.09 -7.05
C ILE A 63 0.04 2.11 -5.94
N LEU A 64 1.06 2.51 -5.19
CA LEU A 64 0.94 3.33 -3.98
C LEU A 64 0.35 4.72 -4.27
N PHE A 65 0.85 5.42 -5.29
CA PHE A 65 0.37 6.77 -5.56
C PHE A 65 -1.07 6.81 -6.09
N PRO A 66 -1.49 5.94 -7.01
CA PRO A 66 -2.90 5.81 -7.36
C PRO A 66 -3.77 5.44 -6.17
N LEU A 67 -3.35 4.49 -5.32
CA LEU A 67 -4.16 4.11 -4.16
C LEU A 67 -4.37 5.29 -3.20
N ILE A 68 -3.32 6.06 -2.92
CA ILE A 68 -3.40 7.28 -2.10
C ILE A 68 -4.38 8.28 -2.71
N ARG A 69 -4.35 8.48 -4.04
CA ARG A 69 -5.26 9.39 -4.74
C ARG A 69 -6.71 8.90 -4.64
N GLU A 70 -6.97 7.65 -4.98
CA GLU A 70 -8.32 7.08 -4.96
C GLU A 70 -8.94 7.10 -3.56
N LEU A 71 -8.13 6.86 -2.51
CA LEU A 71 -8.60 6.96 -1.12
C LEU A 71 -8.98 8.40 -0.74
N ARG A 72 -8.26 9.42 -1.21
CA ARG A 72 -8.59 10.83 -0.97
C ARG A 72 -9.87 11.25 -1.68
N ASP A 73 -10.03 10.80 -2.92
CA ASP A 73 -11.15 11.20 -3.77
C ASP A 73 -12.43 10.40 -3.43
N MET A 74 -12.27 9.14 -3.04
CA MET A 74 -13.34 8.22 -2.62
C MET A 74 -14.50 8.13 -3.62
N GLN A 75 -14.16 8.20 -4.90
CA GLN A 75 -15.13 8.16 -6.00
C GLN A 75 -15.30 6.73 -6.54
N ASN A 76 -14.20 5.97 -6.68
CA ASN A 76 -14.21 4.65 -7.28
C ASN A 76 -13.79 3.56 -6.27
N LEU A 77 -14.78 2.90 -5.65
CA LEU A 77 -14.51 1.84 -4.68
C LEU A 77 -13.87 0.60 -5.29
N GLU A 78 -14.18 0.30 -6.55
CA GLU A 78 -13.57 -0.83 -7.25
C GLU A 78 -12.09 -0.60 -7.48
N SER A 79 -11.70 0.60 -7.90
CA SER A 79 -10.29 0.96 -8.07
C SER A 79 -9.51 0.87 -6.75
N ILE A 80 -10.10 1.32 -5.64
CA ILE A 80 -9.50 1.20 -4.31
C ILE A 80 -9.27 -0.28 -3.95
N ARG A 81 -10.27 -1.15 -4.14
CA ARG A 81 -10.15 -2.58 -3.85
C ARG A 81 -9.05 -3.25 -4.68
N THR A 82 -9.04 -2.97 -5.98
CA THR A 82 -8.05 -3.54 -6.92
C THR A 82 -6.64 -3.13 -6.54
N LEU A 83 -6.39 -1.83 -6.33
CA LEU A 83 -5.07 -1.32 -5.95
C LEU A 83 -4.62 -1.83 -4.57
N ALA A 84 -5.54 -1.98 -3.62
CA ALA A 84 -5.24 -2.58 -2.32
C ALA A 84 -4.83 -4.06 -2.46
N SER A 85 -5.54 -4.82 -3.29
CA SER A 85 -5.20 -6.22 -3.59
C SER A 85 -3.84 -6.34 -4.29
N GLU A 86 -3.58 -5.49 -5.28
CA GLU A 86 -2.28 -5.44 -5.96
C GLU A 86 -1.14 -5.11 -5.01
N LEU A 87 -1.34 -4.16 -4.08
CA LEU A 87 -0.35 -3.81 -3.07
C LEU A 87 -0.06 -4.99 -2.14
N VAL A 88 -1.09 -5.69 -1.66
CA VAL A 88 -0.94 -6.90 -0.83
C VAL A 88 -0.12 -7.97 -1.57
N ASN A 89 -0.42 -8.21 -2.85
CA ASN A 89 0.31 -9.17 -3.67
C ASN A 89 1.77 -8.76 -3.89
N ALA A 90 2.03 -7.46 -4.13
CA ALA A 90 3.38 -6.94 -4.28
C ALA A 90 4.20 -7.10 -2.99
N LEU A 91 3.61 -6.85 -1.82
CA LEU A 91 4.27 -7.04 -0.53
C LEU A 91 4.65 -8.52 -0.28
N ASN A 92 3.75 -9.45 -0.61
CA ASN A 92 4.03 -10.89 -0.50
C ASN A 92 5.13 -11.36 -1.47
N ALA A 93 5.16 -10.82 -2.69
CA ALA A 93 6.20 -11.12 -3.66
C ALA A 93 7.58 -10.65 -3.17
N ILE A 94 7.67 -9.43 -2.64
CA ILE A 94 8.92 -8.89 -2.08
C ILE A 94 9.38 -9.71 -0.88
N GLU A 95 8.47 -10.13 0.00
CA GLU A 95 8.82 -10.99 1.14
C GLU A 95 9.40 -12.33 0.68
N THR A 96 8.86 -12.91 -0.40
CA THR A 96 9.38 -14.14 -1.00
C THR A 96 10.76 -13.93 -1.64
N GLU A 97 10.94 -12.86 -2.41
CA GLU A 97 12.23 -12.53 -3.05
C GLU A 97 13.35 -12.26 -2.06
N VAL A 98 13.06 -11.68 -0.90
CA VAL A 98 14.05 -11.36 0.14
C VAL A 98 14.39 -12.57 1.01
N ALA A 99 13.49 -13.57 1.09
CA ALA A 99 13.72 -14.81 1.83
C ALA A 99 14.55 -15.85 1.05
N THR A 100 14.87 -15.58 -0.22
CA THR A 100 15.62 -16.47 -1.12
C THR A 100 17.04 -15.97 -1.33
#